data_AF-A0A7C7CWF5-F1
#
_entry.id   AF-A0A7C7CWF5-F1
#
_cell.length_a   1.000
_cell.length_b   1.000
_cell.length_c   1.000
_cell.angle_alpha   90.00
_cell.angle_beta   90.00
_cell.angle_gamma   90.00
#
_symmetry.space_group_name_H-M   'P 1'
#
loop_
_entity.id
_entity.type
_entity.pdbx_description
1 polymer ?
#
loop_
_entity_poly.entity_id
_entity_poly.type
_entity_poly.pdbx_seq_one_letter_code
_entity_poly.pdbx_strand_id
1 'polypeptide(L)'
;MRRAGILCHLTSLPSRTLGGDAHQFCRLLGDLGCTVWQMLPLTPPDEHGSPYASHSAFAVWDGFRDQEMHYRLDYEYVEKWVEKNRHWL
;
A
#
# COMPACT_ATOMS: atom_id res chain seq x y z
N MET A 1 5.61 -25.90 -4.39
CA MET A 1 5.40 -25.21 -3.09
C MET A 1 3.93 -24.90 -2.92
N ARG A 2 3.37 -25.04 -1.70
CA ARG A 2 2.00 -24.63 -1.36
C ARG A 2 2.07 -23.38 -0.48
N ARG A 3 1.15 -22.43 -0.68
CA ARG A 3 1.03 -21.20 0.12
C ARG A 3 -0.44 -20.92 0.41
N ALA A 4 -0.70 -20.18 1.48
CA ALA A 4 -2.00 -19.63 1.83
C ALA A 4 -1.88 -18.12 2.02
N GLY A 5 -2.99 -17.43 1.88
CA GLY A 5 -3.07 -15.98 2.01
C GLY A 5 -4.48 -15.50 2.33
N ILE A 6 -4.58 -14.21 2.66
CA ILE A 6 -5.84 -13.54 3.00
C ILE A 6 -6.10 -12.41 1.99
N LEU A 7 -7.35 -12.34 1.51
CA LEU A 7 -7.88 -11.18 0.79
C LEU A 7 -8.53 -10.23 1.81
N CYS A 8 -7.94 -9.06 2.01
CA CYS A 8 -8.46 -8.03 2.90
C CYS A 8 -8.01 -6.67 2.38
N HIS A 9 -8.92 -5.75 2.10
CA HIS A 9 -8.54 -4.42 1.63
C HIS A 9 -8.14 -3.51 2.80
N LEU A 10 -7.29 -2.49 2.58
CA LEU A 10 -6.86 -1.56 3.64
C LEU A 10 -8.04 -0.87 4.31
N THR A 11 -9.10 -0.55 3.57
CA THR A 11 -10.32 0.06 4.12
C THR A 11 -11.08 -0.84 5.11
N SER A 12 -10.75 -2.13 5.17
CA SER A 12 -11.31 -3.09 6.13
C SER A 12 -10.50 -3.17 7.43
N LEU A 13 -9.31 -2.56 7.48
CA LEU A 13 -8.54 -2.42 8.71
C LEU A 13 -9.15 -1.31 9.60
N PRO A 14 -8.96 -1.36 10.92
CA PRO A 14 -9.58 -0.39 11.83
C PRO A 14 -9.18 1.06 11.55
N SER A 15 -7.87 1.34 11.37
CA SER A 15 -7.37 2.67 11.04
C SER A 15 -7.64 3.07 9.59
N ARG A 16 -7.80 2.09 8.69
CA ARG A 16 -7.89 2.28 7.23
C ARG A 16 -6.66 2.93 6.59
N THR A 17 -5.53 2.94 7.30
CA THR A 17 -4.27 3.55 6.84
C THR A 17 -3.18 2.50 6.63
N LEU A 18 -2.11 2.88 5.94
CA LEU A 18 -0.84 2.13 5.85
C LEU A 18 0.00 2.26 7.13
N GLY A 19 -0.67 2.30 8.28
CA GLY A 19 -0.10 2.61 9.57
C GLY A 19 0.13 1.40 10.47
N GLY A 20 0.04 1.62 11.78
CA GLY A 20 0.21 0.59 12.82
C GLY A 20 -0.63 -0.66 12.61
N ASP A 21 -1.90 -0.51 12.23
CA ASP A 21 -2.82 -1.63 12.01
C ASP A 21 -2.42 -2.50 10.80
N ALA A 22 -1.91 -1.89 9.73
CA ALA A 22 -1.39 -2.62 8.58
C ALA A 22 -0.15 -3.45 8.96
N HIS A 23 0.75 -2.88 9.78
CA HIS A 23 1.88 -3.63 10.33
C HIS A 23 1.44 -4.77 11.26
N GLN A 24 0.40 -4.54 12.07
CA GLN A 24 -0.17 -5.58 12.93
C GLN A 24 -0.82 -6.70 12.11
N PHE A 25 -1.52 -6.36 11.03
CA PHE A 25 -2.10 -7.35 10.13
C PHE A 25 -1.01 -8.20 9.45
N CYS A 26 0.09 -7.61 9.01
CA CYS A 26 1.25 -8.36 8.50
C CYS A 26 1.84 -9.32 9.54
N ARG A 27 1.95 -8.89 10.81
CA ARG A 27 2.39 -9.78 11.91
C ARG A 27 1.42 -10.95 12.09
N LEU A 28 0.12 -10.68 12.13
CA LEU A 28 -0.92 -11.71 12.21
C LEU A 28 -0.84 -12.73 11.08
N LEU A 29 -0.64 -12.28 9.83
CA LEU A 29 -0.46 -13.20 8.70
C LEU A 29 0.75 -14.11 8.89
N GLY A 30 1.86 -13.55 9.36
CA GLY A 30 3.07 -14.30 9.71
C GLY A 30 2.82 -15.35 10.80
N ASP A 31 2.14 -14.97 11.87
CA ASP A 31 1.78 -15.86 12.99
C ASP A 31 0.85 -17.01 12.54
N LEU A 32 -0.03 -16.75 11.57
CA LEU A 32 -0.91 -17.74 10.95
C LEU A 32 -0.23 -18.59 9.85
N GLY A 33 1.04 -18.32 9.52
CA GLY A 33 1.74 -18.97 8.40
C GLY A 33 1.22 -18.57 7.01
N CYS A 34 0.38 -17.54 6.93
CA CYS A 34 -0.07 -16.97 5.67
C CYS A 34 1.04 -16.09 5.07
N THR A 35 1.38 -16.33 3.81
CA THR A 35 2.54 -15.69 3.14
C THR A 35 2.13 -14.76 2.00
N VAL A 36 0.83 -14.56 1.81
CA VAL A 36 0.26 -13.70 0.77
C VAL A 36 -0.83 -12.83 1.38
N TRP A 37 -0.76 -11.52 1.13
CA TRP A 37 -1.83 -10.57 1.38
C TRP A 37 -2.30 -10.04 0.02
N GLN A 38 -3.55 -10.34 -0.34
CA GLN A 38 -4.17 -9.82 -1.55
C GLN A 38 -5.07 -8.63 -1.20
N MET A 39 -5.09 -7.64 -2.08
CA MET A 39 -5.94 -6.45 -1.97
C MET A 39 -6.61 -6.12 -3.31
N LEU A 40 -7.68 -5.32 -3.24
CA LEU A 40 -8.22 -4.57 -4.38
C LEU A 40 -7.25 -3.43 -4.77
N PRO A 41 -7.45 -2.72 -5.91
CA PRO A 41 -6.57 -1.62 -6.30
C PRO A 41 -6.53 -0.51 -5.24
N LEU A 42 -5.34 0.08 -5.08
CA LEU A 42 -5.09 1.14 -4.08
C LEU A 42 -5.26 2.55 -4.64
N THR A 43 -5.73 2.66 -5.88
CA THR A 43 -5.91 3.92 -6.57
C THR A 43 -7.04 4.75 -5.93
N PRO A 44 -7.02 6.09 -6.07
CA PRO A 44 -8.12 6.93 -5.59
C PRO A 44 -9.45 6.44 -6.17
N PRO A 45 -10.45 6.08 -5.35
CA PRO A 45 -11.73 5.63 -5.86
C PRO A 45 -12.52 6.80 -6.48
N ASP A 46 -13.55 6.47 -7.25
CA ASP A 46 -14.55 7.41 -7.72
C ASP A 46 -15.48 7.91 -6.59
N GLU A 47 -16.44 8.75 -6.94
CA GLU A 47 -17.43 9.29 -6.00
C GLU A 47 -18.34 8.23 -5.35
N HIS A 48 -18.38 7.02 -5.91
CA HIS A 48 -19.13 5.88 -5.40
C HIS A 48 -18.28 4.95 -4.53
N GLY A 49 -16.98 5.23 -4.38
CA GLY A 49 -16.06 4.46 -3.56
C GLY A 49 -15.54 3.19 -4.22
N SER A 50 -15.68 3.04 -5.54
CA SER A 50 -15.19 1.86 -6.26
C SER A 50 -13.66 1.92 -6.43
N PRO A 51 -12.89 0.94 -5.92
CA PRO A 51 -11.44 0.91 -6.11
C PRO A 51 -11.06 0.57 -7.56
N TYR A 52 -12.01 0.14 -8.39
CA TYR A 52 -11.77 -0.19 -9.80
C TYR A 52 -12.07 0.98 -10.74
N ALA A 53 -12.63 2.07 -10.23
CA ALA A 53 -12.90 3.28 -10.98
C ALA A 53 -12.02 4.41 -10.43
N SER A 54 -10.94 4.73 -11.13
CA SER A 54 -10.02 5.79 -10.72
C SER A 54 -9.64 6.68 -11.90
N HIS A 55 -9.39 7.95 -11.60
CA HIS A 55 -8.79 8.89 -12.53
C HIS A 55 -7.27 8.66 -12.73
N SER A 56 -6.66 7.75 -11.98
CA SER A 56 -5.23 7.40 -12.13
C SER A 56 -5.00 5.90 -12.03
N ALA A 57 -4.19 5.36 -12.94
CA ALA A 57 -3.70 3.98 -12.87
C ALA A 57 -2.44 3.83 -11.99
N PHE A 58 -1.84 4.94 -11.55
CA PHE A 58 -0.52 4.95 -10.89
C PHE A 58 -0.56 5.51 -9.47
N ALA A 59 -1.42 6.49 -9.20
CA ALA A 59 -1.48 7.13 -7.89
C ALA A 59 -2.02 6.16 -6.84
N VAL A 60 -1.53 6.28 -5.62
CA VAL A 60 -2.16 5.68 -4.43
C VAL A 60 -3.17 6.66 -3.85
N TRP A 61 -4.24 6.18 -3.23
CA TRP A 61 -5.20 7.04 -2.55
C TRP A 61 -4.60 7.66 -1.28
N ASP A 62 -4.63 8.99 -1.19
CA ASP A 62 -4.14 9.74 -0.02
C ASP A 62 -4.92 9.40 1.28
N GLY A 63 -6.14 8.86 1.15
CA GLY A 63 -6.93 8.35 2.28
C GLY A 63 -6.24 7.23 3.07
N PHE A 64 -5.23 6.57 2.51
CA PHE A 64 -4.44 5.54 3.22
C PHE A 64 -3.29 6.11 4.05
N ARG A 65 -3.07 7.43 4.05
CA ARG A 65 -2.00 8.06 4.81
C ARG A 65 -2.23 7.95 6.30
N ASP A 66 -1.26 7.39 7.01
CA ASP A 66 -1.19 7.50 8.47
C ASP A 66 -0.60 8.88 8.85
N GLN A 67 -1.31 9.63 9.69
CA GLN A 67 -0.89 10.97 10.10
C GLN A 67 0.28 10.95 11.10
N GLU A 68 0.42 9.87 11.86
CA GLU A 68 1.52 9.66 12.81
C GLU A 68 2.82 9.27 12.07
N MET A 69 2.70 8.81 10.82
CA MET A 69 3.84 8.40 10.03
C MET A 69 4.50 9.60 9.35
N HIS A 70 5.56 10.11 9.98
CA HIS A 70 6.39 11.18 9.44
C HIS A 70 7.56 10.61 8.61
N TYR A 71 7.30 10.20 7.37
CA TYR A 71 8.39 9.90 6.43
C TYR A 71 8.97 11.20 5.88
N ARG A 72 10.29 11.33 5.98
CA ARG A 72 11.05 12.33 5.24
C ARG A 72 11.54 11.68 3.96
N LEU A 73 11.24 12.29 2.81
CA LEU A 73 11.85 11.86 1.57
C LEU A 73 13.37 12.03 1.71
N ASP A 74 14.08 10.93 1.55
CA ASP A 74 15.52 10.95 1.35
C ASP A 74 15.76 11.35 -0.11
N TYR A 75 15.85 12.65 -0.33
CA TYR A 75 16.08 13.22 -1.65
C TYR A 75 17.40 12.73 -2.25
N GLU A 76 18.42 12.46 -1.44
CA GLU A 76 19.70 11.94 -1.91
C GLU A 76 19.54 10.52 -2.49
N TYR A 77 18.76 9.67 -1.82
CA TYR A 77 18.40 8.36 -2.36
C TYR A 77 17.58 8.46 -3.65
N VAL A 78 16.57 9.35 -3.68
CA VAL A 78 15.71 9.53 -4.86
C VAL A 78 16.53 9.99 -6.06
N GLU A 79 17.42 10.97 -5.88
CA GLU A 79 18.31 11.47 -6.95
C GLU A 79 19.21 10.36 -7.49
N LYS A 80 19.84 9.57 -6.60
CA LYS A 80 20.65 8.41 -7.00
C LYS A 80 19.86 7.38 -7.78
N TRP A 81 18.61 7.12 -7.38
CA TRP A 81 17.73 6.19 -8.09
C TRP A 81 17.34 6.74 -9.47
N VAL A 82 16.97 8.02 -9.57
CA VAL A 82 16.65 8.67 -10.86
C VAL A 82 17.85 8.60 -11.78
N GLU A 83 19.04 8.98 -11.31
CA GLU A 83 20.26 8.99 -12.12
C GLU A 83 20.60 7.59 -12.66
N LYS A 84 20.51 6.56 -11.81
CA LYS A 84 20.71 5.16 -12.18
C LYS A 84 19.69 4.68 -13.23
N ASN A 85 18.44 5.14 -13.16
CA ASN A 85 17.34 4.67 -14.00
C ASN A 85 16.97 5.65 -15.12
N ARG A 86 17.80 6.66 -15.43
CA ARG A 86 17.57 7.67 -16.49
C ARG A 86 17.25 7.15 -17.89
N HIS A 87 17.49 5.86 -18.15
CA HIS A 87 17.19 5.23 -19.43
C HIS A 87 15.74 4.72 -19.52
N TRP A 88 14.98 4.71 -18.42
CA TRP A 88 13.57 4.32 -18.34
C TRP A 88 12.63 5.49 -18.05
N LEU A 89 13.20 6.62 -17.59
CA LEU A 89 12.49 7.86 -17.25
C LEU A 89 12.62 8.85 -18.40
#